data_AF-A0A7W7DV34-F1
#
_entry.id   AF-A0A7W7DV34-F1
#
_cell.length_a   1.000
_cell.length_b   1.000
_cell.length_c   1.000
_cell.angle_alpha   90.00
_cell.angle_beta   90.00
_cell.angle_gamma   90.00
#
_symmetry.space_group_name_H-M   'P 1'
#
loop_
_entity.id
_entity.type
_entity.pdbx_description
1 polymer ?
#
loop_
_entity_poly.entity_id
_entity_poly.type
_entity_poly.pdbx_seq_one_letter_code
_entity_poly.pdbx_strand_id
1 'polypeptide(L)'
;MEHGVLGRRWAYDGCHDPVPVARLAALIEGRAQAQDQDVSDTPAGDVIASYTGESPLSTDFTVTDDRDGTALTTPHGTTLRLHRALQAAPDGRFLPPQGAVGHVGGSWETPEGTRAAGVFAVLCGAGRA
;
A
#
# COMPACT_ATOMS: atom_id res chain seq x y z
N MET A 1 1.72 13.28 -15.03
CA MET A 1 2.25 13.67 -13.71
C MET A 1 3.72 14.06 -13.87
N GLU A 2 4.30 14.77 -12.91
CA GLU A 2 5.75 14.98 -12.83
C GLU A 2 6.29 14.09 -11.71
N HIS A 3 7.31 13.29 -12.00
CA HIS A 3 8.03 12.49 -11.03
C HIS A 3 9.27 13.27 -10.57
N GLY A 4 9.56 13.31 -9.26
CA GLY A 4 10.65 14.10 -8.69
C GLY A 4 12.03 13.84 -9.33
N VAL A 5 12.36 12.56 -9.52
CA VAL A 5 13.59 12.13 -10.23
C VAL A 5 13.43 12.09 -11.76
N LEU A 6 12.37 11.45 -12.27
CA LEU A 6 12.29 11.03 -13.68
C LEU A 6 11.60 12.04 -14.60
N GLY A 7 11.15 13.18 -14.08
CA GLY A 7 10.42 14.21 -14.82
C GLY A 7 9.02 13.76 -15.27
N ARG A 8 8.54 14.24 -16.42
CA ARG A 8 7.19 13.95 -16.92
C ARG A 8 6.95 12.45 -17.16
N ARG A 9 5.95 11.89 -16.47
CA ARG A 9 5.53 10.49 -16.57
C ARG A 9 4.01 10.31 -16.64
N TRP A 10 3.62 9.11 -17.06
CA TRP A 10 2.23 8.64 -17.12
C TRP A 10 2.02 7.60 -16.03
N ALA A 11 0.90 7.69 -15.33
CA ALA A 11 0.46 6.65 -14.40
C ALA A 11 -0.41 5.63 -15.14
N TYR A 12 -0.32 4.37 -14.73
CA TYR A 12 -1.23 3.31 -15.12
C TYR A 12 -1.65 2.53 -13.87
N ASP A 13 -2.68 1.71 -13.99
CA ASP A 13 -3.13 0.87 -12.89
C ASP A 13 -2.17 -0.30 -12.65
N GLY A 14 -1.33 -0.17 -11.63
CA GLY A 14 -0.37 -1.19 -11.24
C GLY A 14 -1.00 -2.40 -10.56
N CYS A 15 -2.24 -2.34 -10.07
CA CYS A 15 -2.85 -3.49 -9.39
C CYS A 15 -3.10 -4.68 -10.34
N HIS A 16 -3.14 -4.42 -11.65
CA HIS A 16 -3.26 -5.46 -12.68
C HIS A 16 -1.91 -5.91 -13.27
N ASP A 17 -0.79 -5.34 -12.84
CA ASP A 17 0.55 -5.74 -13.28
C ASP A 17 1.22 -6.61 -12.19
N PRO A 18 1.68 -7.84 -12.52
CA PRO A 18 2.30 -8.73 -11.55
C PRO A 18 3.56 -8.16 -10.90
N VAL A 19 4.29 -7.24 -11.57
CA VAL A 19 5.54 -6.67 -11.06
C VAL A 19 5.32 -5.76 -9.84
N PRO A 20 4.56 -4.64 -9.94
CA PRO A 20 4.27 -3.80 -8.79
C PRO A 20 3.48 -4.54 -7.70
N VAL A 21 2.59 -5.47 -8.05
CA VAL A 21 1.88 -6.30 -7.06
C VAL A 21 2.83 -7.15 -6.23
N ALA A 22 3.78 -7.86 -6.87
CA ALA A 22 4.78 -8.64 -6.16
C ALA A 22 5.69 -7.77 -5.28
N ARG A 23 6.01 -6.55 -5.72
CA ARG A 23 6.80 -5.59 -4.93
C ARG A 23 6.02 -5.02 -3.75
N LEU A 24 4.73 -4.77 -3.89
CA LEU A 24 3.86 -4.33 -2.80
C LEU A 24 3.71 -5.42 -1.73
N ALA A 25 3.52 -6.68 -2.13
CA ALA A 25 3.52 -7.82 -1.21
C ALA A 25 4.87 -7.96 -0.47
N ALA A 26 5.98 -7.83 -1.19
CA ALA A 26 7.32 -7.85 -0.60
C ALA A 26 7.56 -6.69 0.39
N LEU A 27 7.00 -5.50 0.12
CA LEU A 27 7.06 -4.35 1.04
C LEU A 27 6.32 -4.66 2.34
N ILE A 28 5.11 -5.21 2.26
CA ILE A 28 4.30 -5.61 3.43
C ILE A 28 5.07 -6.63 4.28
N GLU A 29 5.68 -7.62 3.65
CA GLU A 29 6.49 -8.64 4.32
C GLU A 29 7.86 -8.13 4.82
N GLY A 30 8.22 -6.87 4.60
CA GLY A 30 9.50 -6.30 4.99
C GLY A 30 10.69 -6.79 4.15
N ARG A 31 10.43 -7.46 3.02
CA ARG A 31 11.46 -7.94 2.06
C ARG A 31 11.82 -6.89 1.00
N ALA A 32 11.08 -5.80 0.91
CA ALA A 32 11.36 -4.65 0.06
C ALA A 32 11.23 -3.35 0.86
N GLN A 33 11.91 -2.30 0.39
CA GLN A 33 11.86 -0.96 0.97
C GLN A 33 11.22 0.00 -0.03
N ALA A 34 10.33 0.87 0.46
CA ALA A 34 9.85 2.00 -0.31
C ALA A 34 11.03 2.95 -0.62
N GLN A 35 11.00 3.57 -1.80
CA GLN A 35 12.01 4.52 -2.24
C GLN A 35 11.45 5.93 -2.18
N ASP A 36 12.33 6.88 -1.89
CA ASP A 36 12.06 8.31 -1.93
C ASP A 36 11.64 8.71 -3.37
N GLN A 37 10.62 9.56 -3.47
CA GLN A 37 10.04 9.96 -4.76
C GLN A 37 10.89 11.02 -5.50
N ASP A 38 11.76 11.71 -4.77
CA ASP A 38 12.53 12.87 -5.23
C ASP A 38 14.04 12.59 -5.27
N VAL A 39 14.52 11.55 -4.57
CA VAL A 39 15.94 11.18 -4.50
C VAL A 39 16.16 9.73 -4.92
N SER A 40 17.08 9.51 -5.87
CA SER A 40 17.45 8.16 -6.31
C SER A 40 18.15 7.36 -5.21
N ASP A 41 17.99 6.04 -5.25
CA ASP A 41 18.67 5.07 -4.37
C ASP A 41 18.56 5.39 -2.86
N THR A 42 17.49 6.08 -2.47
CA THR A 42 17.25 6.54 -1.10
C THR A 42 15.95 5.93 -0.59
N PRO A 43 15.95 5.22 0.54
CA PRO A 43 14.71 4.72 1.14
C PRO A 43 13.79 5.85 1.61
N ALA A 44 12.49 5.70 1.40
CA ALA A 44 11.47 6.59 1.97
C ALA A 44 11.32 6.29 3.47
N GLY A 45 11.83 7.18 4.32
CA GLY A 45 11.89 6.95 5.78
C GLY A 45 10.57 7.10 6.52
N ASP A 46 9.55 7.68 5.88
CA ASP A 46 8.22 7.88 6.46
C ASP A 46 7.20 6.82 6.03
N VAL A 47 7.55 5.96 5.06
CA VAL A 47 6.72 4.83 4.65
C VAL A 47 6.97 3.65 5.58
N ILE A 48 5.92 3.21 6.25
CA ILE A 48 5.94 2.08 7.16
C ILE A 48 5.13 0.92 6.59
N ALA A 49 5.61 -0.29 6.81
CA ALA A 49 4.92 -1.52 6.51
C ALA A 49 4.94 -2.44 7.73
N SER A 50 3.86 -3.17 7.94
CA SER A 50 3.76 -4.16 9.01
C SER A 50 3.05 -5.39 8.49
N TYR A 51 3.48 -6.56 8.95
CA TYR A 51 2.86 -7.84 8.67
C TYR A 51 3.01 -8.76 9.88
N THR A 52 1.90 -9.36 10.31
CA THR A 52 1.82 -10.27 11.45
C THR A 52 1.50 -11.70 11.04
N GLY A 53 1.36 -11.98 9.74
CA GLY A 53 1.19 -13.34 9.25
C GLY A 53 2.51 -14.11 9.21
N GLU A 54 2.40 -15.44 9.24
CA GLU A 54 3.54 -16.35 9.38
C GLU A 54 4.06 -16.88 8.03
N SER A 55 3.31 -16.68 6.95
CA SER A 55 3.61 -17.23 5.62
C SER A 55 3.81 -16.13 4.59
N PRO A 56 4.65 -16.34 3.55
CA PRO A 56 4.73 -15.42 2.44
C PRO A 56 3.37 -15.20 1.78
N LEU A 57 3.10 -13.97 1.33
CA LEU A 57 1.89 -13.63 0.61
C LEU A 57 1.95 -14.26 -0.78
N SER A 58 0.87 -14.95 -1.16
CA SER A 58 0.66 -15.30 -2.57
C SER A 58 0.57 -14.02 -3.39
N THR A 59 1.15 -14.05 -4.59
CA THR A 59 1.00 -12.99 -5.60
C THR A 59 0.01 -13.37 -6.70
N ASP A 60 -0.57 -14.57 -6.60
CA ASP A 60 -1.71 -14.98 -7.41
C ASP A 60 -2.97 -14.31 -6.86
N PHE A 61 -3.26 -13.12 -7.37
CA PHE A 61 -4.37 -12.30 -6.93
C PHE A 61 -5.44 -12.21 -8.01
N THR A 62 -6.70 -12.34 -7.60
CA THR A 62 -7.83 -11.81 -8.37
C THR A 62 -8.04 -10.35 -7.99
N VAL A 63 -8.07 -9.47 -8.99
CA VAL A 63 -8.18 -8.02 -8.81
C VAL A 63 -9.61 -7.56 -9.08
N THR A 64 -10.19 -6.81 -8.16
CA THR A 64 -11.52 -6.21 -8.30
C THR A 64 -11.53 -4.77 -7.80
N ASP A 65 -12.18 -3.89 -8.55
CA ASP A 65 -12.35 -2.49 -8.15
C ASP A 65 -13.72 -2.22 -7.55
N ASP A 66 -13.73 -1.33 -6.56
CA ASP A 66 -14.94 -0.69 -6.07
C ASP A 66 -14.72 0.82 -5.84
N ARG A 67 -15.71 1.46 -5.21
CA ARG A 67 -15.69 2.90 -4.94
C ARG A 67 -14.61 3.35 -3.96
N ASP A 68 -14.20 2.51 -3.02
CA ASP A 68 -13.23 2.89 -1.98
C ASP A 68 -11.82 2.34 -2.25
N GLY A 69 -11.63 1.52 -3.31
CA GLY A 69 -10.32 1.00 -3.63
C GLY A 69 -10.28 -0.12 -4.66
N THR A 70 -9.11 -0.76 -4.70
CA THR A 70 -8.84 -1.98 -5.44
C THR A 70 -8.55 -3.09 -4.44
N ALA A 71 -9.22 -4.22 -4.58
CA ALA A 71 -8.99 -5.41 -3.77
C ALA A 71 -8.24 -6.45 -4.60
N LEU A 72 -7.14 -6.96 -4.03
CA LEU A 72 -6.35 -8.06 -4.55
C LEU A 72 -6.55 -9.25 -3.61
N THR A 73 -7.29 -10.26 -4.07
CA THR A 73 -7.71 -11.40 -3.24
C THR A 73 -6.98 -12.66 -3.67
N THR A 74 -6.31 -13.32 -2.73
CA THR A 74 -5.67 -14.61 -2.99
C THR A 74 -6.72 -15.74 -3.02
N PRO A 75 -6.44 -16.88 -3.67
CA PRO A 75 -7.29 -18.07 -3.61
C PRO A 75 -7.61 -18.55 -2.19
N HIS A 76 -6.78 -18.19 -1.20
CA HIS A 76 -6.94 -18.55 0.20
C HIS A 76 -7.76 -17.53 1.02
N GLY A 77 -8.30 -16.49 0.37
CA GLY A 77 -9.20 -15.50 0.99
C GLY A 77 -8.50 -14.33 1.67
N THR A 78 -7.17 -14.30 1.72
CA THR A 78 -6.44 -13.09 2.15
C THR A 78 -6.66 -11.98 1.12
N THR A 79 -7.00 -10.79 1.59
CA THR A 79 -7.32 -9.66 0.72
C THR A 79 -6.43 -8.47 1.03
N LEU A 80 -5.70 -7.98 0.03
CA LEU A 80 -4.99 -6.71 0.07
C LEU A 80 -5.86 -5.63 -0.55
N ARG A 81 -6.23 -4.63 0.25
CA ARG A 81 -7.01 -3.47 -0.18
C ARG A 81 -6.08 -2.27 -0.36
N LEU A 82 -6.00 -1.76 -1.58
CA LEU A 82 -5.39 -0.45 -1.88
C LEU A 82 -6.48 0.63 -1.85
N HIS A 83 -6.29 1.69 -1.07
CA HIS A 83 -7.30 2.74 -0.92
C HIS A 83 -7.28 3.72 -2.10
N ARG A 84 -8.46 4.01 -2.67
CA ARG A 84 -8.61 4.95 -3.78
C ARG A 84 -8.41 6.41 -3.35
N ALA A 85 -8.92 6.75 -2.16
CA ALA A 85 -8.80 8.07 -1.57
C ALA A 85 -8.21 7.94 -0.17
N LEU A 86 -7.07 8.59 0.07
CA LEU A 86 -6.38 8.53 1.35
C LEU A 86 -7.16 9.34 2.40
N GLN A 87 -7.29 8.76 3.59
CA GLN A 87 -7.90 9.41 4.74
C GLN A 87 -6.81 9.75 5.75
N ALA A 88 -6.74 11.02 6.16
CA ALA A 88 -5.80 11.45 7.19
C ALA A 88 -6.14 10.76 8.51
N ALA A 89 -5.14 10.15 9.14
CA ALA A 89 -5.28 9.55 10.46
C ALA A 89 -5.49 10.64 11.51
N PRO A 90 -6.51 10.51 12.39
CA PRO A 90 -6.65 11.38 13.54
C PRO A 90 -5.38 11.35 14.40
N ASP A 91 -4.91 12.53 14.83
CA ASP A 91 -3.74 12.71 15.69
C ASP A 91 -2.42 12.13 15.15
N GLY A 92 -2.33 11.89 13.83
CA GLY A 92 -1.12 11.35 13.18
C GLY A 92 -0.79 9.90 13.55
N ARG A 93 -1.70 9.21 14.25
CA ARG A 93 -1.56 7.81 14.64
C ARG A 93 -2.49 6.95 13.80
N PHE A 94 -1.90 6.13 12.95
CA PHE A 94 -2.68 5.12 12.24
C PHE A 94 -2.82 3.84 13.09
N LEU A 95 -4.05 3.35 13.22
CA LEU A 95 -4.35 2.02 13.75
C LEU A 95 -4.94 1.17 12.62
N PRO A 96 -4.38 -0.01 12.32
CA PRO A 96 -4.95 -0.87 11.33
C PRO A 96 -6.36 -1.31 11.71
N PRO A 97 -7.28 -1.41 10.74
CA PRO A 97 -8.64 -1.84 11.02
C PRO A 97 -8.64 -3.25 11.62
N GLN A 98 -9.67 -3.56 12.39
CA GLN A 98 -9.80 -4.87 13.02
C GLN A 98 -9.77 -5.99 11.97
N GLY A 99 -8.97 -7.03 12.20
CA GLY A 99 -8.79 -8.14 11.25
C GLY A 99 -7.68 -7.93 10.22
N ALA A 100 -7.03 -6.76 10.21
CA ALA A 100 -5.81 -6.54 9.45
C ALA A 100 -4.66 -7.37 10.03
N VAL A 101 -4.00 -8.11 9.15
CA VAL A 101 -2.75 -8.84 9.43
C VAL A 101 -1.54 -8.16 8.77
N GLY A 102 -1.76 -7.08 8.02
CA GLY A 102 -0.69 -6.22 7.54
C GLY A 102 -1.21 -4.89 6.99
N HIS A 103 -0.31 -3.93 6.78
CA HIS A 103 -0.64 -2.64 6.17
C HIS A 103 0.60 -1.94 5.62
N VAL A 104 0.37 -0.94 4.77
CA VAL A 104 1.34 0.06 4.32
C VAL A 104 0.76 1.44 4.57
N GLY A 105 1.51 2.29 5.26
CA GLY A 105 1.14 3.69 5.50
C GLY A 105 2.34 4.62 5.34
N GLY A 106 2.07 5.91 5.34
CA GLY A 106 3.08 6.95 5.19
C GLY A 106 2.47 8.35 5.24
N SER A 107 3.28 9.35 4.92
CA SER A 107 2.82 10.74 4.86
C SER A 107 2.68 11.24 3.43
N TRP A 108 1.84 12.25 3.24
CA TRP A 108 1.66 12.95 1.98
C TRP A 108 1.34 14.43 2.21
N GLU A 109 1.55 15.25 1.19
CA GLU A 109 1.09 16.64 1.18
C GLU A 109 -0.33 16.71 0.61
N THR A 110 -1.22 17.40 1.32
CA THR A 110 -2.56 17.70 0.82
C THR A 110 -2.49 18.81 -0.22
N PRO A 111 -3.53 19.00 -1.06
CA PRO A 111 -3.59 20.12 -2.00
C PRO A 111 -3.44 21.50 -1.36
N GLU A 112 -3.76 21.62 -0.06
CA GLU A 112 -3.62 22.83 0.75
C GLU A 112 -2.19 23.03 1.30
N GLY A 113 -1.26 22.12 0.98
CA GLY A 113 0.13 22.17 1.44
C GLY A 113 0.32 21.75 2.90
N THR A 114 -0.65 21.03 3.48
CA THR A 114 -0.52 20.48 4.83
C THR A 114 0.00 19.05 4.78
N ARG A 115 0.82 18.65 5.75
CA ARG A 115 1.31 17.27 5.84
C ARG A 115 0.29 16.40 6.57
N ALA A 116 -0.20 15.37 5.89
CA ALA A 116 -1.07 14.35 6.45
C ALA A 116 -0.34 13.01 6.50
N ALA A 117 -0.83 12.08 7.30
CA ALA A 117 -0.36 10.70 7.34
C ALA A 117 -1.54 9.75 7.54
N GLY A 118 -1.38 8.50 7.14
CA GLY A 118 -2.46 7.52 7.11
C GLY A 118 -2.06 6.28 6.34
N VAL A 119 -3.05 5.45 5.99
CA VAL A 119 -2.80 4.18 5.32
C VAL A 119 -3.18 4.17 3.86
N PHE A 120 -2.27 3.59 3.10
CA PHE A 120 -2.36 3.42 1.66
C PHE A 120 -2.98 2.07 1.34
N ALA A 121 -2.54 1.01 2.03
CA ALA A 121 -3.04 -0.33 1.83
C ALA A 121 -3.20 -1.14 3.13
N VAL A 122 -4.20 -2.01 3.18
CA VAL A 122 -4.47 -2.92 4.30
C VAL A 122 -4.55 -4.34 3.79
N LEU A 123 -3.88 -5.26 4.47
CA LEU A 123 -4.00 -6.69 4.25
C LEU A 123 -4.87 -7.30 5.36
N CYS A 124 -6.01 -7.87 4.98
CA CYS A 124 -6.89 -8.60 5.87
C CYS A 124 -6.65 -10.11 5.73
N GLY A 125 -6.58 -10.81 6.87
CA GLY A 125 -6.50 -12.26 6.87
C GLY A 125 -7.75 -12.89 6.25
N ALA A 126 -7.67 -14.17 5.87
CA ALA A 126 -8.89 -14.91 5.51
C ALA A 126 -9.83 -14.86 6.72
N GLY A 127 -11.03 -14.30 6.54
CA GLY A 127 -12.04 -14.33 7.59
C GLY A 127 -12.21 -15.77 8.04
N ARG A 128 -12.06 -16.04 9.34
CA ARG A 128 -12.44 -17.36 9.88
C ARG A 128 -13.93 -17.53 9.59
N ALA A 129 -14.23 -18.42 8.65
CA ALA A 129 -15.60 -18.89 8.41
C ALA A 129 -16.15 -19.56 9.68
#